data_AF-A0A1J5RN08-F1
#
_entry.id   AF-A0A1J5RN08-F1
#
_cell.length_a   1.000
_cell.length_b   1.000
_cell.length_c   1.000
_cell.angle_alpha   90.00
_cell.angle_beta   90.00
_cell.angle_gamma   90.00
#
_symmetry.space_group_name_H-M   'P 1'
#
loop_
_entity.id
_entity.type
_entity.pdbx_description
1 polymer ?
#
loop_
_entity_poly.entity_id
_entity_poly.type
_entity_poly.pdbx_seq_one_letter_code
_entity_poly.pdbx_strand_id
1 'polypeptide(L)'
;MPIVWRDAMAIGAAELDADHKKLVSLLNASEKAVGEQALEVGARLFELVADYAQTHFQREEVFMLSSGFSGYERHKRLHQAMTDEARQLWRAYLSAGEGPARLPHLAALRDMLRRWLAEHVLGEDLQLKALTGKRMRIAVAPGAAPVAPREVLSRQVEVQKTTDVVYDLPPELAHLLRPFSCEVPELPPPEGGFTCFEDLCRAAIRHRIERVLVFFQRGNPQVRRALPPPFLASAEFAGKFHAAVAQLILPTIVSSRQIKMMSTNIDCAGLDTDNFWDMLTPILKEHILACWRSAWDDLRLLPGKKPDGTRIWQVKEETRTLRALLEPSDAAAYDLPRIGNREIDLFTSLLDTVTDWWGQLNRCWDIVEDIYEQEKDPRIFQDKARAGALRDNLLAAFEKFPEQWGDFLVLACHRMFPRISSLFLERFTHNVGHNEAERELHLPYTVRYLRQVRGHPGIRAEEERQEADWQAEMEQLRLYLKGRNGAS
;
A
#
# COMPACT_ATOMS: atom_id res chain seq x y z
N MET A 1 33.87 21.73 -5.29
CA MET A 1 34.10 22.27 -6.65
C MET A 1 32.82 22.00 -7.41
N PRO A 2 32.21 22.98 -8.08
CA PRO A 2 30.92 22.78 -8.73
C PRO A 2 31.04 21.71 -9.82
N ILE A 3 30.10 20.78 -9.84
CA ILE A 3 29.98 19.79 -10.91
C ILE A 3 29.37 20.49 -12.12
N VAL A 4 30.09 20.55 -13.22
CA VAL A 4 29.59 21.11 -14.48
C VAL A 4 29.09 19.97 -15.34
N TRP A 5 27.79 19.97 -15.66
CA TRP A 5 27.20 19.01 -16.58
C TRP A 5 27.88 19.09 -17.95
N ARG A 6 28.18 17.94 -18.55
CA ARG A 6 28.75 17.81 -19.89
C ARG A 6 27.95 16.81 -20.70
N ASP A 7 27.89 16.97 -22.01
CA ASP A 7 27.14 16.06 -22.90
C ASP A 7 27.61 14.59 -22.82
N ALA A 8 28.87 14.36 -22.43
CA ALA A 8 29.38 13.02 -22.17
C ALA A 8 28.63 12.28 -21.04
N MET A 9 28.01 13.02 -20.12
CA MET A 9 27.22 12.51 -18.99
C MET A 9 25.77 12.17 -19.39
N ALA A 10 25.35 12.50 -20.61
CA ALA A 10 24.01 12.21 -21.09
C ALA A 10 23.88 10.75 -21.53
N ILE A 11 22.77 10.13 -21.13
CA ILE A 11 22.31 8.80 -21.54
C ILE A 11 21.66 8.89 -22.92
N GLY A 12 21.07 10.04 -23.26
CA GLY A 12 20.33 10.25 -24.51
C GLY A 12 18.82 10.00 -24.38
N ALA A 13 18.33 9.85 -23.15
CA ALA A 13 16.90 9.85 -22.81
C ALA A 13 16.56 11.19 -22.16
N ALA A 14 15.80 12.04 -22.85
CA ALA A 14 15.63 13.45 -22.50
C ALA A 14 15.12 13.68 -21.06
N GLU A 15 14.21 12.83 -20.58
CA GLU A 15 13.66 12.91 -19.23
C GLU A 15 14.68 12.50 -18.14
N LEU A 16 15.45 11.43 -18.38
CA LEU A 16 16.50 10.98 -17.46
C LEU A 16 17.67 11.98 -17.42
N ASP A 17 18.04 12.52 -18.59
CA ASP A 17 19.08 13.55 -18.69
C ASP A 17 18.65 14.86 -18.02
N ALA A 18 17.36 15.21 -18.08
CA ALA A 18 16.80 16.34 -17.33
C ALA A 18 16.88 16.07 -15.81
N ASP A 19 16.64 14.83 -15.40
CA ASP A 19 16.70 14.46 -14.00
C ASP A 19 18.11 14.58 -13.42
N HIS A 20 19.11 14.05 -14.11
CA HIS A 20 20.50 14.16 -13.70
C HIS A 20 20.99 15.61 -13.63
N LYS A 21 20.59 16.46 -14.59
CA LYS A 21 20.89 17.90 -14.56
C LYS A 21 20.30 18.59 -13.33
N LYS A 22 19.09 18.18 -12.91
CA LYS A 22 18.47 18.72 -11.70
C LYS A 22 19.24 18.29 -10.45
N LEU A 23 19.63 17.02 -10.33
CA LEU A 23 20.47 16.54 -9.22
C LEU A 23 21.80 17.31 -9.11
N VAL A 24 22.49 17.52 -10.24
CA VAL A 24 23.72 18.33 -10.29
C VAL A 24 23.46 19.77 -9.84
N SER A 25 22.34 20.36 -10.26
CA SER A 25 21.97 21.72 -9.87
C SER A 25 21.69 21.85 -8.38
N LEU A 26 21.00 20.86 -7.79
CA LEU A 26 20.70 20.80 -6.37
C LEU A 26 21.96 20.65 -5.52
N LEU A 27 22.85 19.74 -5.91
CA LEU A 27 24.13 19.58 -5.24
C LEU A 27 24.95 20.88 -5.29
N ASN A 28 25.08 21.49 -6.48
CA ASN A 28 25.80 22.74 -6.64
C ASN A 28 25.21 23.90 -5.83
N ALA A 29 23.89 24.00 -5.74
CA ALA A 29 23.21 25.01 -4.92
C ALA A 29 23.52 24.79 -3.43
N SER A 30 23.51 23.53 -2.98
CA SER A 30 23.82 23.17 -1.58
C SER A 30 25.29 23.38 -1.19
N GLU A 31 26.23 23.25 -2.14
CA GLU A 31 27.64 23.52 -1.90
C GLU A 31 27.96 25.01 -1.79
N LYS A 32 27.16 25.86 -2.44
CA LYS A 32 27.31 27.32 -2.40
C LYS A 32 26.71 27.95 -1.14
N ALA A 33 25.78 27.26 -0.49
CA ALA A 33 25.12 27.78 0.71
C ALA A 33 26.08 27.78 1.92
N VAL A 34 26.15 28.90 2.62
CA VAL A 34 27.02 29.11 3.80
C VAL A 34 26.23 29.69 4.97
N GLY A 35 26.69 29.46 6.20
CA GLY A 35 26.02 29.99 7.40
C GLY A 35 24.58 29.50 7.55
N GLU A 36 23.68 30.39 7.97
CA GLU A 36 22.25 30.06 8.17
C GLU A 36 21.54 29.64 6.87
N GLN A 37 21.98 30.17 5.72
CA GLN A 37 21.46 29.76 4.41
C GLN A 37 21.71 28.28 4.11
N ALA A 38 22.78 27.69 4.64
CA ALA A 38 23.06 26.26 4.48
C ALA A 38 22.00 25.39 5.16
N LEU A 39 21.44 25.82 6.29
CA LEU A 39 20.43 25.06 7.01
C LEU A 39 19.07 25.09 6.29
N GLU A 40 18.67 26.26 5.77
CA GLU A 40 17.43 26.38 4.99
C GLU A 40 17.52 25.60 3.67
N VAL A 41 18.62 25.77 2.94
CA VAL A 41 18.87 25.00 1.70
C VAL A 41 19.00 23.51 2.01
N GLY A 42 19.57 23.14 3.15
CA GLY A 42 19.73 21.76 3.57
C GLY A 42 18.43 21.03 3.86
N ALA A 43 17.49 21.67 4.57
CA ALA A 43 16.17 21.09 4.81
C ALA A 43 15.42 20.82 3.49
N ARG A 44 15.41 21.82 2.59
CA ARG A 44 14.79 21.69 1.27
C ARG A 44 15.49 20.65 0.40
N LEU A 45 16.82 20.53 0.51
CA LEU A 45 17.59 19.54 -0.23
C LEU A 45 17.21 18.11 0.19
N PHE A 46 17.05 17.85 1.49
CA PHE A 46 16.65 16.54 1.97
C PHE A 46 15.24 16.15 1.52
N GLU A 47 14.26 17.04 1.69
CA GLU A 47 12.88 16.81 1.23
C GLU A 47 12.87 16.52 -0.27
N LEU A 48 13.56 17.36 -1.04
CA LEU A 48 13.59 17.23 -2.48
C LEU A 48 14.34 15.97 -2.93
N VAL A 49 15.47 15.61 -2.31
CA VAL A 49 16.23 14.40 -2.69
C VAL A 49 15.43 13.14 -2.39
N ALA A 50 14.72 13.06 -1.27
CA ALA A 50 13.94 11.87 -0.91
C ALA A 50 12.80 11.62 -1.91
N ASP A 51 12.01 12.65 -2.22
CA ASP A 51 10.88 12.54 -3.15
C ASP A 51 11.32 12.43 -4.61
N TYR A 52 12.38 13.17 -4.97
CA TYR A 52 12.88 13.23 -6.33
C TYR A 52 13.64 11.98 -6.73
N ALA A 53 14.48 11.42 -5.84
CA ALA A 53 15.21 10.18 -6.12
C ALA A 53 14.24 9.04 -6.41
N GLN A 54 13.16 8.91 -5.64
CA GLN A 54 12.16 7.87 -5.87
C GLN A 54 11.49 8.00 -7.25
N THR A 55 11.09 9.20 -7.63
CA THR A 55 10.43 9.45 -8.92
C THR A 55 11.39 9.22 -10.09
N HIS A 56 12.63 9.67 -9.95
CA HIS A 56 13.68 9.48 -10.95
C HIS A 56 14.02 7.99 -11.15
N PHE A 57 14.26 7.26 -10.06
CA PHE A 57 14.52 5.82 -10.09
C PHE A 57 13.38 5.03 -10.73
N GLN A 58 12.12 5.41 -10.47
CA GLN A 58 10.97 4.79 -11.15
C GLN A 58 10.99 5.00 -12.67
N ARG A 59 11.30 6.21 -13.14
CA ARG A 59 11.42 6.49 -14.59
C ARG A 59 12.54 5.68 -15.22
N GLU A 60 13.68 5.59 -14.55
CA GLU A 60 14.82 4.80 -15.02
C GLU A 60 14.51 3.30 -15.02
N GLU A 61 13.82 2.80 -13.99
CA GLU A 61 13.37 1.41 -13.91
C GLU A 61 12.38 1.06 -15.02
N VAL A 62 11.42 1.94 -15.32
CA VAL A 62 10.51 1.78 -16.47
C VAL A 62 11.29 1.78 -17.79
N PHE A 63 12.28 2.68 -17.93
CA PHE A 63 13.15 2.72 -19.11
C PHE A 63 13.96 1.41 -19.27
N MET A 64 14.52 0.89 -18.18
CA MET A 64 15.26 -0.37 -18.14
C MET A 64 14.38 -1.56 -18.54
N LEU A 65 13.19 -1.67 -17.94
CA LEU A 65 12.24 -2.76 -18.23
C LEU A 65 11.75 -2.72 -19.68
N SER A 66 11.34 -1.54 -20.16
CA SER A 66 10.87 -1.37 -21.54
C SER A 66 11.95 -1.60 -22.60
N SER A 67 13.22 -1.43 -22.22
CA SER A 67 14.38 -1.68 -23.08
C SER A 67 14.94 -3.11 -22.97
N GLY A 68 14.43 -3.93 -22.05
CA GLY A 68 14.92 -5.29 -21.79
C GLY A 68 16.34 -5.31 -21.18
N PHE A 69 16.67 -4.34 -20.33
CA PHE A 69 17.99 -4.23 -19.74
C PHE A 69 18.28 -5.38 -18.76
N SER A 70 19.28 -6.21 -19.07
CA SER A 70 19.63 -7.38 -18.26
C SER A 70 20.18 -7.05 -16.87
N GLY A 71 20.63 -5.81 -16.66
CA GLY A 71 21.16 -5.34 -15.37
C GLY A 71 20.10 -4.82 -14.39
N TYR A 72 18.81 -4.86 -14.75
CA TYR A 72 17.72 -4.23 -14.00
C TYR A 72 17.73 -4.56 -12.50
N GLU A 73 17.75 -5.84 -12.12
CA GLU A 73 17.69 -6.25 -10.71
C GLU A 73 18.88 -5.79 -9.86
N ARG A 74 20.08 -5.73 -10.46
CA ARG A 74 21.26 -5.17 -9.80
C ARG A 74 21.09 -3.66 -9.64
N HIS A 75 20.63 -2.98 -10.69
CA HIS A 75 20.46 -1.54 -10.72
C HIS A 75 19.39 -1.08 -9.71
N LYS A 76 18.25 -1.76 -9.64
CA LYS A 76 17.18 -1.52 -8.65
C LYS A 76 17.65 -1.66 -7.21
N ARG A 77 18.53 -2.64 -6.91
CA ARG A 77 19.12 -2.76 -5.57
C ARG A 77 20.02 -1.59 -5.20
N LEU A 78 20.71 -0.98 -6.17
CA LEU A 78 21.47 0.25 -5.95
C LEU A 78 20.53 1.42 -5.63
N HIS A 79 19.42 1.56 -6.36
CA HIS A 79 18.37 2.55 -6.05
C HIS A 79 17.82 2.42 -4.63
N GLN A 80 17.52 1.18 -4.22
CA GLN A 80 17.00 0.88 -2.89
C GLN A 80 18.03 1.27 -1.81
N ALA A 81 19.29 0.86 -1.97
CA ALA A 81 20.36 1.20 -1.04
C ALA A 81 20.57 2.72 -0.89
N MET A 82 20.56 3.46 -2.01
CA MET A 82 20.68 4.92 -1.99
C MET A 82 19.46 5.62 -1.36
N THR A 83 18.26 5.10 -1.61
CA THR A 83 17.03 5.60 -0.99
C THR A 83 17.06 5.40 0.52
N ASP A 84 17.52 4.24 0.98
CA ASP A 84 17.62 3.94 2.41
C ASP A 84 18.71 4.76 3.10
N GLU A 85 19.86 4.97 2.46
CA GLU A 85 20.92 5.88 2.96
C GLU A 85 20.39 7.32 3.09
N ALA A 86 19.69 7.83 2.06
CA ALA A 86 19.09 9.16 2.10
C ALA A 86 18.07 9.32 3.24
N ARG A 87 17.22 8.32 3.47
CA ARG A 87 16.25 8.30 4.57
C ARG A 87 16.93 8.26 5.94
N GLN A 88 18.01 7.49 6.09
CA GLN A 88 18.79 7.46 7.34
C GLN A 88 19.41 8.82 7.64
N LEU A 89 20.00 9.46 6.63
CA LEU A 89 20.56 10.80 6.77
C LEU A 89 19.49 11.84 7.10
N TRP A 90 18.29 11.72 6.51
CA TRP A 90 17.16 12.60 6.84
C TRP A 90 16.70 12.46 8.28
N ARG A 91 16.53 11.23 8.77
CA ARG A 91 16.18 10.96 10.17
C ARG A 91 17.21 11.52 11.13
N ALA A 92 18.50 11.33 10.81
CA ALA A 92 19.60 11.88 11.60
C ALA A 92 19.60 13.42 11.60
N TYR A 93 19.32 14.04 10.44
CA TYR A 93 19.17 15.49 10.31
C TYR A 93 18.03 16.05 11.17
N LEU A 94 16.86 15.40 11.17
CA LEU A 94 15.71 15.81 12.00
C LEU A 94 15.99 15.64 13.51
N SER A 95 16.73 14.60 13.87
CA SER A 95 17.04 14.27 15.28
C SER A 95 18.10 15.18 15.91
N ALA A 96 18.89 15.91 15.11
CA ALA A 96 20.04 16.68 15.59
C ALA A 96 19.70 18.00 16.33
N GLY A 97 18.42 18.29 16.60
CA GLY A 97 17.98 19.59 17.12
C GLY A 97 18.11 20.70 16.06
N GLU A 98 17.80 21.96 16.41
CA GLU A 98 17.90 23.09 15.48
C GLU A 98 19.31 23.71 15.46
N GLY A 99 19.65 24.41 14.37
CA GLY A 99 20.89 25.18 14.28
C GLY A 99 22.13 24.37 13.88
N PRO A 100 23.33 24.76 14.33
CA PRO A 100 24.61 24.23 13.83
C PRO A 100 24.80 22.71 13.93
N ALA A 101 24.07 22.05 14.83
CA ALA A 101 24.11 20.59 15.00
C ALA A 101 23.64 19.81 13.75
N ARG A 102 22.90 20.46 12.83
CA ARG A 102 22.46 19.87 11.55
C ARG A 102 23.53 19.90 10.45
N LEU A 103 24.58 20.71 10.59
CA LEU A 103 25.60 20.91 9.57
C LEU A 103 26.35 19.61 9.17
N PRO A 104 26.73 18.71 10.10
CA PRO A 104 27.37 17.43 9.75
C PRO A 104 26.47 16.52 8.90
N HIS A 105 25.17 16.48 9.18
CA HIS A 105 24.21 15.67 8.42
C HIS A 105 24.01 16.20 7.00
N LEU A 106 23.99 17.53 6.84
CA LEU A 106 23.99 18.15 5.52
C LEU A 106 25.29 17.91 4.75
N ALA A 107 26.43 17.86 5.43
CA ALA A 107 27.70 17.47 4.79
C ALA A 107 27.64 16.00 4.31
N ALA A 108 27.14 15.10 5.15
CA ALA A 108 26.98 13.68 4.80
C ALA A 108 26.02 13.46 3.61
N LEU A 109 24.91 14.21 3.53
CA LEU A 109 24.03 14.18 2.35
C LEU A 109 24.74 14.66 1.09
N ARG A 110 25.51 15.75 1.17
CA ARG A 110 26.28 16.24 0.01
C ARG A 110 27.30 15.21 -0.47
N ASP A 111 27.95 14.52 0.46
CA ASP A 111 28.90 13.46 0.10
C ASP A 111 28.20 12.23 -0.50
N MET A 112 27.03 11.86 0.01
CA MET A 112 26.18 10.82 -0.60
C MET A 112 25.77 11.21 -2.03
N LEU A 113 25.29 12.45 -2.26
CA LEU A 113 24.92 12.93 -3.60
C LEU A 113 26.11 12.96 -4.56
N ARG A 114 27.32 13.28 -4.07
CA ARG A 114 28.55 13.20 -4.88
C ARG A 114 28.86 11.76 -5.28
N ARG A 115 28.78 10.81 -4.34
CA ARG A 115 28.97 9.38 -4.64
C ARG A 115 27.93 8.88 -5.63
N TRP A 116 26.66 9.23 -5.44
CA TRP A 116 25.59 8.89 -6.37
C TRP A 116 25.90 9.38 -7.79
N LEU A 117 26.22 10.67 -7.95
CA LEU A 117 26.56 11.22 -9.26
C LEU A 117 27.82 10.58 -9.87
N ALA A 118 28.85 10.29 -9.07
CA ALA A 118 30.12 9.79 -9.58
C ALA A 118 30.10 8.28 -9.88
N GLU A 119 29.46 7.48 -9.04
CA GLU A 119 29.54 6.02 -9.09
C GLU A 119 28.34 5.40 -9.80
N HIS A 120 27.15 5.96 -9.62
CA HIS A 120 25.93 5.40 -10.19
C HIS A 120 25.53 6.11 -11.48
N VAL A 121 25.39 7.45 -11.50
CA VAL A 121 25.07 8.15 -12.75
C VAL A 121 26.14 7.94 -13.83
N LEU A 122 27.41 8.06 -13.47
CA LEU A 122 28.51 7.87 -14.42
C LEU A 122 29.00 6.42 -14.56
N GLY A 123 28.64 5.52 -13.64
CA GLY A 123 29.11 4.13 -13.67
C GLY A 123 28.04 3.11 -14.08
N GLU A 124 26.80 3.30 -13.64
CA GLU A 124 25.67 2.40 -13.87
C GLU A 124 24.73 2.95 -14.95
N ASP A 125 24.24 4.19 -14.82
CA ASP A 125 23.19 4.74 -15.68
C ASP A 125 23.72 5.01 -17.10
N LEU A 126 25.01 5.33 -17.25
CA LEU A 126 25.66 5.42 -18.56
C LEU A 126 25.65 4.08 -19.34
N GLN A 127 25.47 2.93 -18.68
CA GLN A 127 25.28 1.66 -19.38
C GLN A 127 23.97 1.63 -20.18
N LEU A 128 22.98 2.41 -19.75
CA LEU A 128 21.69 2.58 -20.45
C LEU A 128 21.83 3.36 -21.76
N LYS A 129 22.92 4.10 -21.95
CA LYS A 129 23.22 4.82 -23.19
C LYS A 129 23.31 3.89 -24.40
N ALA A 130 23.73 2.64 -24.20
CA ALA A 130 23.76 1.64 -25.27
C ALA A 130 22.35 1.19 -25.73
N LEU A 131 21.30 1.57 -24.99
CA LEU A 131 19.91 1.25 -25.28
C LEU A 131 19.20 2.39 -26.02
N THR A 132 19.75 3.62 -26.00
CA THR A 132 19.19 4.76 -26.70
C THR A 132 19.42 4.60 -28.22
N GLY A 133 18.32 4.43 -28.97
CA GLY A 133 18.35 4.17 -30.42
C GLY A 133 17.96 2.76 -30.84
N LYS A 134 17.84 1.79 -29.92
CA LYS A 134 17.10 0.56 -30.21
C LYS A 134 15.62 0.91 -30.19
N ARG A 135 14.91 0.60 -31.29
CA ARG A 135 13.47 0.88 -31.46
C ARG A 135 12.73 0.53 -30.17
N MET A 136 12.14 1.53 -29.54
CA MET A 136 11.33 1.40 -28.33
C MET A 136 10.26 0.35 -28.60
N ARG A 137 10.44 -0.86 -28.07
CA ARG A 137 9.40 -1.88 -28.10
C ARG A 137 8.43 -1.49 -27.01
N ILE A 138 7.42 -0.70 -27.39
CA ILE A 138 6.25 -0.59 -26.54
C ILE A 138 5.60 -1.97 -26.58
N ALA A 139 5.71 -2.71 -25.48
CA ALA A 139 4.78 -3.78 -25.21
C ALA A 139 3.47 -3.13 -24.74
N VAL A 140 2.69 -2.60 -25.69
CA VAL A 140 1.23 -2.63 -25.54
C VAL A 140 0.85 -4.03 -26.00
N ALA A 141 0.13 -4.78 -25.17
CA ALA A 141 -0.73 -5.82 -25.69
C ALA A 141 -2.09 -5.18 -26.01
N PRO A 142 -2.46 -4.95 -27.30
CA PRO A 142 -3.85 -4.85 -27.72
C PRO A 142 -4.35 -6.29 -27.98
N GLY A 143 -5.56 -6.71 -27.64
CA GLY A 143 -6.71 -6.10 -26.98
C GLY A 143 -7.77 -7.20 -26.85
N ALA A 144 -8.74 -7.08 -25.94
CA ALA A 144 -9.80 -8.07 -25.81
C ALA A 144 -11.15 -7.51 -26.31
N ALA A 145 -11.58 -7.98 -27.46
CA ALA A 145 -12.97 -8.38 -27.68
C ALA A 145 -13.01 -9.49 -28.75
N PRO A 146 -14.02 -10.35 -28.77
CA PRO A 146 -14.27 -11.49 -27.89
C PRO A 146 -13.97 -12.82 -28.62
N VAL A 147 -13.61 -13.88 -27.87
CA VAL A 147 -13.27 -15.20 -28.45
C VAL A 147 -14.46 -16.16 -28.41
N ALA A 148 -14.74 -16.78 -29.57
CA ALA A 148 -15.40 -18.08 -29.69
C ALA A 148 -14.46 -19.01 -30.53
N PRO A 149 -14.58 -20.34 -30.46
CA PRO A 149 -13.57 -21.18 -29.81
C PRO A 149 -12.75 -22.09 -30.75
N ARG A 150 -11.53 -22.41 -30.28
CA ARG A 150 -10.59 -23.50 -30.68
C ARG A 150 -10.03 -23.39 -32.12
N GLU A 151 -8.76 -23.72 -32.39
CA GLU A 151 -8.07 -24.95 -32.02
C GLU A 151 -6.54 -24.76 -31.92
N VAL A 152 -5.95 -25.48 -30.97
CA VAL A 152 -4.52 -25.49 -30.64
C VAL A 152 -3.77 -26.32 -31.68
N LEU A 153 -2.75 -25.75 -32.34
CA LEU A 153 -1.63 -26.52 -32.87
C LEU A 153 -0.33 -25.71 -32.82
N SER A 154 0.66 -26.40 -32.29
CA SER A 154 1.91 -25.97 -31.68
C SER A 154 3.08 -25.82 -32.65
N ARG A 155 4.01 -24.89 -32.33
CA ARG A 155 5.50 -24.98 -32.43
C ARG A 155 6.10 -23.58 -32.19
N GLN A 156 6.58 -23.27 -30.98
CA GLN A 156 7.92 -23.50 -30.40
C GLN A 156 9.05 -22.65 -31.01
N VAL A 157 9.52 -21.65 -30.24
CA VAL A 157 10.84 -21.00 -30.37
C VAL A 157 11.41 -20.74 -28.95
N GLU A 158 12.71 -20.99 -28.81
CA GLU A 158 13.47 -21.30 -27.60
C GLU A 158 13.85 -20.10 -26.69
N VAL A 159 13.88 -20.40 -25.38
CA VAL A 159 14.34 -19.56 -24.26
C VAL A 159 15.76 -19.98 -23.86
N GLN A 160 16.68 -19.03 -23.65
CA GLN A 160 17.93 -19.33 -22.95
C GLN A 160 17.67 -19.46 -21.45
N LYS A 161 17.62 -20.72 -21.02
CA LYS A 161 17.39 -21.26 -19.69
C LYS A 161 18.21 -20.54 -18.58
N THR A 162 17.55 -19.81 -17.68
CA THR A 162 17.61 -20.25 -16.26
C THR A 162 17.25 -21.73 -16.30
N THR A 163 17.97 -22.61 -15.61
CA THR A 163 17.45 -23.97 -15.44
C THR A 163 16.13 -23.85 -14.69
N ASP A 164 15.03 -23.65 -15.42
CA ASP A 164 13.73 -24.21 -15.15
C ASP A 164 14.01 -25.69 -15.08
N VAL A 165 14.48 -26.12 -13.91
CA VAL A 165 14.39 -27.50 -13.54
C VAL A 165 12.89 -27.68 -13.41
N VAL A 166 12.28 -28.11 -14.52
CA VAL A 166 10.96 -28.71 -14.49
C VAL A 166 11.16 -29.95 -13.64
N TYR A 167 10.92 -29.79 -12.34
CA TYR A 167 10.77 -30.93 -11.47
C TYR A 167 9.54 -31.63 -12.00
N ASP A 168 9.77 -32.80 -12.59
CA ASP A 168 8.72 -33.78 -12.77
C ASP A 168 8.38 -34.29 -11.36
N LEU A 169 7.70 -33.44 -10.59
CA LEU A 169 7.20 -33.79 -9.28
C LEU A 169 6.07 -34.80 -9.48
N PRO A 170 5.96 -35.80 -8.59
CA PRO A 170 4.78 -36.64 -8.55
C PRO A 170 3.50 -35.79 -8.53
N PRO A 171 2.39 -36.26 -9.14
CA PRO A 171 1.12 -35.52 -9.16
C PRO A 171 0.67 -35.04 -7.78
N GLU A 172 0.99 -35.80 -6.72
CA GLU A 172 0.71 -35.45 -5.33
C GLU A 172 1.55 -34.29 -4.75
N LEU A 173 2.62 -33.84 -5.41
CA LEU A 173 3.46 -32.71 -4.98
C LEU A 173 3.45 -31.54 -5.98
N ALA A 174 2.87 -31.74 -7.17
CA ALA A 174 2.86 -30.73 -8.23
C ALA A 174 2.10 -29.44 -7.85
N HIS A 175 1.13 -29.52 -6.92
CA HIS A 175 0.41 -28.34 -6.43
C HIS A 175 1.32 -27.38 -5.66
N LEU A 176 2.42 -27.86 -5.09
CA LEU A 176 3.39 -27.07 -4.31
C LEU A 176 4.27 -26.15 -5.17
N LEU A 177 4.23 -26.31 -6.49
CA LEU A 177 4.91 -25.42 -7.45
C LEU A 177 4.01 -24.30 -7.97
N ARG A 178 2.71 -24.33 -7.65
CA ARG A 178 1.77 -23.31 -8.12
C ARG A 178 1.95 -22.03 -7.29
N PRO A 179 2.09 -20.85 -7.93
CA PRO A 179 2.07 -19.57 -7.25
C PRO A 179 0.85 -19.41 -6.35
N PHE A 180 1.01 -18.65 -5.27
CA PHE A 180 -0.12 -18.21 -4.46
C PHE A 180 -0.98 -17.29 -5.33
N SER A 181 -2.30 -17.38 -5.20
CA SER A 181 -3.22 -16.56 -5.98
C SER A 181 -4.31 -16.02 -5.07
N CYS A 182 -4.36 -14.71 -4.94
CA CYS A 182 -5.52 -14.01 -4.38
C CYS A 182 -6.52 -13.67 -5.49
N GLU A 183 -7.80 -13.67 -5.12
CA GLU A 183 -8.84 -12.99 -5.90
C GLU A 183 -8.76 -11.50 -5.54
N VAL A 184 -8.41 -10.69 -6.53
CA VAL A 184 -8.38 -9.23 -6.41
C VAL A 184 -9.68 -8.70 -7.01
N PRO A 185 -10.56 -8.09 -6.18
CA PRO A 185 -11.78 -7.50 -6.69
C PRO A 185 -11.45 -6.33 -7.63
N GLU A 186 -12.18 -6.25 -8.73
CA GLU A 186 -12.00 -5.16 -9.70
C GLU A 186 -12.53 -3.84 -9.13
N LEU A 187 -11.71 -2.81 -9.18
CA LEU A 187 -12.16 -1.46 -8.88
C LEU A 187 -13.14 -1.01 -9.97
N PRO A 188 -14.35 -0.52 -9.62
CA PRO A 188 -15.27 0.00 -10.60
C PRO A 188 -14.61 1.10 -11.46
N PRO A 189 -14.85 1.11 -12.79
CA PRO A 189 -14.26 2.12 -13.66
C PRO A 189 -14.73 3.53 -13.25
N PRO A 190 -13.94 4.58 -13.53
CA PRO A 190 -14.35 5.94 -13.26
C PRO A 190 -15.67 6.28 -13.93
N GLU A 191 -16.57 6.92 -13.19
CA GLU A 191 -17.86 7.37 -13.71
C GLU A 191 -17.69 8.80 -14.26
N GLY A 192 -18.37 9.12 -15.38
CA GLY A 192 -18.30 10.44 -16.02
C GLY A 192 -19.64 10.85 -16.63
N GLY A 193 -19.67 11.97 -17.35
CA GLY A 193 -20.89 12.46 -18.02
C GLY A 193 -21.87 13.15 -17.07
N PHE A 194 -21.38 13.69 -15.95
CA PHE A 194 -22.20 14.42 -15.00
C PHE A 194 -22.54 15.82 -15.50
N THR A 195 -23.80 16.22 -15.34
CA THR A 195 -24.27 17.56 -15.72
C THR A 195 -24.31 18.53 -14.55
N CYS A 196 -24.13 18.04 -13.31
CA CYS A 196 -24.12 18.88 -12.12
C CYS A 196 -22.97 18.50 -11.18
N PHE A 197 -22.39 19.52 -10.54
CA PHE A 197 -21.28 19.35 -9.61
C PHE A 197 -21.65 18.51 -8.39
N GLU A 198 -22.88 18.62 -7.89
CA GLU A 198 -23.32 17.89 -6.70
C GLU A 198 -23.28 16.37 -6.95
N ASP A 199 -23.78 15.90 -8.09
CA ASP A 199 -23.77 14.48 -8.46
C ASP A 199 -22.35 13.98 -8.72
N LEU A 200 -21.53 14.76 -9.45
CA LEU A 200 -20.12 14.44 -9.66
C LEU A 200 -19.35 14.34 -8.34
N CYS A 201 -19.55 15.28 -7.42
CA CYS A 201 -18.90 15.30 -6.11
C CYS A 201 -19.31 14.09 -5.26
N ARG A 202 -20.62 13.73 -5.26
CA ARG A 202 -21.11 12.51 -4.59
C ARG A 202 -20.45 11.26 -5.17
N ALA A 203 -20.40 11.13 -6.49
CA ALA A 203 -19.79 10.00 -7.18
C ALA A 203 -18.27 9.93 -6.93
N ALA A 204 -17.58 11.07 -6.93
CA ALA A 204 -16.14 11.13 -6.70
C ALA A 204 -15.75 10.77 -5.25
N ILE A 205 -16.55 11.20 -4.26
CA ILE A 205 -16.38 10.78 -2.85
C ILE A 205 -16.60 9.27 -2.73
N ARG A 206 -17.69 8.76 -3.32
CA ARG A 206 -17.99 7.32 -3.34
C ARG A 206 -16.83 6.53 -3.94
N HIS A 207 -16.35 6.91 -5.13
CA HIS A 207 -15.26 6.26 -5.82
C HIS A 207 -13.95 6.28 -5.00
N ARG A 208 -13.65 7.40 -4.32
CA ARG A 208 -12.47 7.52 -3.45
C ARG A 208 -12.51 6.58 -2.25
N ILE A 209 -13.66 6.46 -1.61
CA ILE A 209 -13.89 5.51 -0.51
C ILE A 209 -13.79 4.07 -1.03
N GLU A 210 -14.39 3.80 -2.19
CA GLU A 210 -14.41 2.46 -2.80
C GLU A 210 -13.00 1.94 -3.12
N ARG A 211 -12.09 2.83 -3.54
CA ARG A 211 -10.66 2.50 -3.69
C ARG A 211 -10.05 1.91 -2.42
N VAL A 212 -10.49 2.31 -1.24
CA VAL A 212 -10.00 1.74 0.02
C VAL A 212 -10.76 0.47 0.39
N LEU A 213 -12.09 0.46 0.24
CA LEU A 213 -12.92 -0.69 0.65
C LEU A 213 -12.67 -1.92 -0.21
N VAL A 214 -12.60 -1.77 -1.54
CA VAL A 214 -12.32 -2.85 -2.49
C VAL A 214 -10.99 -3.53 -2.19
N PHE A 215 -9.98 -2.78 -1.73
CA PHE A 215 -8.71 -3.35 -1.30
C PHE A 215 -8.92 -4.42 -0.20
N PHE A 216 -9.71 -4.14 0.83
CA PHE A 216 -9.89 -5.09 1.94
C PHE A 216 -10.81 -6.27 1.60
N GLN A 217 -11.53 -6.21 0.48
CA GLN A 217 -12.44 -7.27 0.00
C GLN A 217 -11.73 -8.40 -0.77
N ARG A 218 -10.39 -8.40 -0.81
CA ARG A 218 -9.62 -9.51 -1.38
C ARG A 218 -10.00 -10.85 -0.77
N GLY A 219 -10.03 -11.87 -1.63
CA GLY A 219 -10.39 -13.22 -1.28
C GLY A 219 -9.27 -14.21 -1.56
N ASN A 220 -9.28 -15.33 -0.83
CA ASN A 220 -8.56 -16.52 -1.25
C ASN A 220 -9.49 -17.73 -1.09
N PRO A 221 -9.96 -18.36 -2.18
CA PRO A 221 -10.85 -19.52 -2.13
C PRO A 221 -10.29 -20.72 -1.35
N GLN A 222 -8.96 -20.79 -1.22
CA GLN A 222 -8.27 -21.84 -0.46
C GLN A 222 -8.28 -21.58 1.05
N VAL A 223 -8.52 -20.34 1.49
CA VAL A 223 -8.55 -19.98 2.91
C VAL A 223 -9.98 -19.79 3.36
N ARG A 224 -10.44 -20.72 4.21
CA ARG A 224 -11.75 -20.62 4.86
C ARG A 224 -11.57 -20.32 6.34
N ARG A 225 -12.06 -19.16 6.77
CA ARG A 225 -12.11 -18.79 8.20
C ARG A 225 -13.52 -19.03 8.72
N ALA A 226 -13.62 -19.62 9.90
CA ALA A 226 -14.90 -20.00 10.50
C ALA A 226 -15.70 -18.81 11.04
N LEU A 227 -15.01 -17.72 11.38
CA LEU A 227 -15.60 -16.49 11.88
C LEU A 227 -15.93 -15.54 10.71
N PRO A 228 -16.95 -14.68 10.87
CA PRO A 228 -17.31 -13.67 9.88
C PRO A 228 -16.12 -12.76 9.54
N PRO A 229 -16.07 -12.19 8.33
CA PRO A 229 -15.06 -11.21 7.96
C PRO A 229 -15.14 -9.97 8.86
N PRO A 230 -14.03 -9.29 9.13
CA PRO A 230 -14.11 -7.92 9.63
C PRO A 230 -14.87 -7.06 8.62
N PHE A 231 -15.68 -6.12 9.08
CA PHE A 231 -16.59 -5.33 8.24
C PHE A 231 -15.96 -4.69 7.00
N LEU A 232 -14.72 -4.19 7.04
CA LEU A 232 -14.06 -3.63 5.84
C LEU A 232 -13.83 -4.66 4.73
N ALA A 233 -13.75 -5.95 5.06
CA ALA A 233 -13.57 -7.03 4.10
C ALA A 233 -14.90 -7.52 3.49
N SER A 234 -16.04 -6.88 3.80
CA SER A 234 -17.35 -7.26 3.29
C SER A 234 -17.85 -6.29 2.22
N ALA A 235 -18.23 -6.81 1.06
CA ALA A 235 -18.89 -6.04 0.00
C ALA A 235 -20.27 -5.53 0.43
N GLU A 236 -20.99 -6.27 1.28
CA GLU A 236 -22.27 -5.82 1.84
C GLU A 236 -22.08 -4.60 2.74
N PHE A 237 -21.06 -4.63 3.60
CA PHE A 237 -20.72 -3.47 4.42
C PHE A 237 -20.39 -2.26 3.55
N ALA A 238 -19.64 -2.42 2.46
CA ALA A 238 -19.33 -1.31 1.56
C ALA A 238 -20.60 -0.67 0.97
N GLY A 239 -21.55 -1.49 0.50
CA GLY A 239 -22.85 -1.00 0.02
C GLY A 239 -23.63 -0.23 1.10
N LYS A 240 -23.70 -0.78 2.32
CA LYS A 240 -24.35 -0.14 3.47
C LYS A 240 -23.64 1.13 3.91
N PHE A 241 -22.31 1.16 3.85
CA PHE A 241 -21.49 2.32 4.19
C PHE A 241 -21.71 3.47 3.22
N HIS A 242 -21.76 3.19 1.92
CA HIS A 242 -22.13 4.21 0.92
C HIS A 242 -23.53 4.77 1.15
N ALA A 243 -24.50 3.93 1.49
CA ALA A 243 -25.85 4.39 1.84
C ALA A 243 -25.83 5.29 3.10
N ALA A 244 -25.08 4.92 4.13
CA ALA A 244 -24.92 5.72 5.34
C ALA A 244 -24.24 7.07 5.06
N VAL A 245 -23.18 7.09 4.26
CA VAL A 245 -22.50 8.32 3.83
C VAL A 245 -23.45 9.20 3.02
N ALA A 246 -24.21 8.62 2.09
CA ALA A 246 -25.16 9.36 1.28
C ALA A 246 -26.29 10.01 2.10
N GLN A 247 -26.76 9.32 3.14
CA GLN A 247 -27.86 9.77 3.98
C GLN A 247 -27.41 10.75 5.08
N LEU A 248 -26.28 10.50 5.73
CA LEU A 248 -25.88 11.22 6.95
C LEU A 248 -24.77 12.25 6.72
N ILE A 249 -23.91 12.06 5.72
CA ILE A 249 -22.67 12.83 5.56
C ILE A 249 -22.74 13.79 4.36
N LEU A 250 -23.09 13.28 3.18
CA LEU A 250 -23.14 14.07 1.94
C LEU A 250 -24.07 15.30 2.01
N PRO A 251 -25.22 15.30 2.71
CA PRO A 251 -26.07 16.49 2.83
C PRO A 251 -25.34 17.74 3.35
N THR A 252 -24.40 17.58 4.28
CA THR A 252 -23.58 18.67 4.84
C THR A 252 -22.63 19.27 3.79
N ILE A 253 -22.11 18.44 2.90
CA ILE A 253 -21.21 18.87 1.82
C ILE A 253 -22.01 19.57 0.72
N VAL A 254 -23.04 18.92 0.19
CA VAL A 254 -23.79 19.47 -0.96
C VAL A 254 -24.60 20.70 -0.59
N SER A 255 -25.05 20.85 0.65
CA SER A 255 -25.83 22.02 1.08
C SER A 255 -24.98 23.24 1.41
N SER A 256 -23.64 23.11 1.38
CA SER A 256 -22.71 24.18 1.70
C SER A 256 -22.76 25.30 0.66
N ARG A 257 -23.14 26.51 1.11
CA ARG A 257 -23.21 27.70 0.26
C ARG A 257 -21.84 28.06 -0.33
N GLN A 258 -20.77 27.90 0.44
CA GLN A 258 -19.40 28.15 0.02
C GLN A 258 -19.00 27.21 -1.11
N ILE A 259 -19.28 25.91 -0.96
CA ILE A 259 -18.98 24.91 -2.00
C ILE A 259 -19.74 25.24 -3.29
N LYS A 260 -21.05 25.53 -3.20
CA LYS A 260 -21.87 25.92 -4.37
C LYS A 260 -21.33 27.14 -5.10
N MET A 261 -20.91 28.17 -4.36
CA MET A 261 -20.35 29.38 -4.93
C MET A 261 -19.01 29.11 -5.63
N MET A 262 -18.15 28.28 -5.03
CA MET A 262 -16.83 27.96 -5.58
C MET A 262 -16.88 26.97 -6.74
N SER A 263 -17.94 26.15 -6.84
CA SER A 263 -18.09 25.15 -7.89
C SER A 263 -18.88 25.62 -9.12
N THR A 264 -19.39 26.86 -9.11
CA THR A 264 -20.30 27.38 -10.16
C THR A 264 -19.70 27.32 -11.57
N ASN A 265 -18.38 27.47 -11.71
CA ASN A 265 -17.69 27.52 -13.01
C ASN A 265 -16.99 26.21 -13.38
N ILE A 266 -17.24 25.12 -12.66
CA ILE A 266 -16.62 23.82 -12.94
C ILE A 266 -17.38 23.14 -14.07
N ASP A 267 -16.70 22.89 -15.18
CA ASP A 267 -17.24 22.08 -16.28
C ASP A 267 -17.26 20.60 -15.87
N CYS A 268 -18.44 20.11 -15.49
CA CYS A 268 -18.62 18.73 -15.03
C CYS A 268 -18.63 17.71 -16.17
N ALA A 269 -18.91 18.15 -17.41
CA ALA A 269 -19.04 17.23 -18.55
C ALA A 269 -17.69 16.68 -19.01
N GLY A 270 -16.60 17.43 -18.78
CA GLY A 270 -15.22 17.02 -19.06
C GLY A 270 -14.52 16.27 -17.93
N LEU A 271 -15.21 15.98 -16.81
CA LEU A 271 -14.63 15.36 -15.63
C LEU A 271 -15.19 13.96 -15.39
N ASP A 272 -14.40 13.14 -14.71
CA ASP A 272 -14.79 11.84 -14.18
C ASP A 272 -14.43 11.74 -12.69
N THR A 273 -14.83 10.65 -12.04
CA THR A 273 -14.58 10.44 -10.60
C THR A 273 -13.12 10.27 -10.22
N ASP A 274 -12.21 10.00 -11.17
CA ASP A 274 -10.78 9.81 -10.90
C ASP A 274 -10.01 11.13 -11.00
N ASN A 275 -10.23 11.90 -12.07
CA ASN A 275 -9.59 13.20 -12.29
C ASN A 275 -10.26 14.37 -11.55
N PHE A 276 -11.47 14.18 -11.02
CA PHE A 276 -12.23 15.19 -10.27
C PHE A 276 -11.36 15.90 -9.23
N TRP A 277 -10.66 15.14 -8.40
CA TRP A 277 -9.89 15.69 -7.30
C TRP A 277 -8.71 16.52 -7.80
N ASP A 278 -8.04 16.13 -8.88
CA ASP A 278 -6.87 16.87 -9.39
C ASP A 278 -7.25 18.23 -9.97
N MET A 279 -8.48 18.35 -10.47
CA MET A 279 -9.00 19.56 -11.09
C MET A 279 -9.55 20.58 -10.08
N LEU A 280 -9.82 20.18 -8.84
CA LEU A 280 -10.27 21.11 -7.80
C LEU A 280 -9.12 21.98 -7.28
N THR A 281 -9.44 23.23 -6.96
CA THR A 281 -8.50 24.10 -6.24
C THR A 281 -8.26 23.56 -4.82
N PRO A 282 -7.06 23.75 -4.23
CA PRO A 282 -6.79 23.31 -2.86
C PRO A 282 -7.80 23.82 -1.83
N ILE A 283 -8.28 25.06 -2.01
CA ILE A 283 -9.28 25.67 -1.10
C ILE A 283 -10.62 24.94 -1.18
N LEU A 284 -11.06 24.57 -2.39
CA LEU A 284 -12.31 23.82 -2.56
C LEU A 284 -12.20 22.40 -2.00
N LYS A 285 -11.07 21.70 -2.21
CA LYS A 285 -10.80 20.39 -1.61
C LYS A 285 -10.88 20.46 -0.08
N GLU A 286 -10.24 21.45 0.52
CA GLU A 286 -10.22 21.63 1.98
C GLU A 286 -11.61 21.94 2.53
N HIS A 287 -12.43 22.74 1.83
CA HIS A 287 -13.81 22.97 2.25
C HIS A 287 -14.66 21.70 2.20
N ILE A 288 -14.52 20.87 1.17
CA ILE A 288 -15.20 19.57 1.10
C ILE A 288 -14.76 18.68 2.27
N LEU A 289 -13.46 18.59 2.54
CA LEU A 289 -12.91 17.81 3.66
C LEU A 289 -13.31 18.36 5.03
N ALA A 290 -13.45 19.67 5.19
CA ALA A 290 -13.96 20.29 6.41
C ALA A 290 -15.43 19.93 6.64
N CYS A 291 -16.28 19.99 5.61
CA CYS A 291 -17.67 19.54 5.69
C CYS A 291 -17.77 18.03 5.99
N TRP A 292 -16.91 17.21 5.38
CA TRP A 292 -16.79 15.78 5.66
C TRP A 292 -16.48 15.52 7.14
N ARG A 293 -15.42 16.14 7.68
CA ARG A 293 -15.04 15.99 9.10
C ARG A 293 -16.14 16.48 10.03
N SER A 294 -16.72 17.64 9.77
CA SER A 294 -17.80 18.19 10.59
C SER A 294 -19.01 17.27 10.64
N ALA A 295 -19.41 16.66 9.52
CA ALA A 295 -20.54 15.74 9.49
C ALA A 295 -20.29 14.48 10.31
N TRP A 296 -19.06 13.96 10.32
CA TRP A 296 -18.68 12.85 11.21
C TRP A 296 -18.58 13.27 12.67
N ASP A 297 -18.10 14.48 12.97
CA ASP A 297 -18.06 15.05 14.31
C ASP A 297 -19.46 15.16 14.93
N ASP A 298 -20.46 15.48 14.12
CA ASP A 298 -21.86 15.51 14.55
C ASP A 298 -22.38 14.12 14.99
N LEU A 299 -21.80 13.03 14.48
CA LEU A 299 -22.15 11.66 14.87
C LEU A 299 -21.42 11.18 16.12
N ARG A 300 -20.42 11.92 16.64
CA ARG A 300 -19.64 11.52 17.81
C ARG A 300 -20.48 11.41 19.07
N LEU A 301 -20.14 10.42 19.89
CA LEU A 301 -20.72 10.23 21.21
C LEU A 301 -20.20 11.31 22.15
N LEU A 302 -21.10 11.89 22.93
CA LEU A 302 -20.76 12.96 23.87
C LEU A 302 -20.42 12.39 25.26
N PRO A 303 -19.42 12.95 25.96
CA PRO A 303 -19.16 12.57 27.33
C PRO A 303 -20.31 13.04 28.22
N GLY A 304 -20.86 12.12 28.99
CA GLY A 304 -21.88 12.36 30.01
C GLY A 304 -21.43 11.81 31.37
N LYS A 305 -22.16 12.20 32.43
CA LYS A 305 -21.98 11.66 33.78
C LYS A 305 -23.32 11.21 34.32
N LYS A 306 -23.35 10.02 34.91
CA LYS A 306 -24.47 9.59 35.74
C LYS A 306 -24.49 10.37 37.07
N PRO A 307 -25.62 10.38 37.80
CA PRO A 307 -25.71 10.99 39.12
C PRO A 307 -24.70 10.44 40.14
N ASP A 308 -24.26 9.19 39.95
CA ASP A 308 -23.24 8.50 40.76
C ASP A 308 -21.79 8.88 40.39
N GLY A 309 -21.58 9.78 39.42
CA GLY A 309 -20.26 10.22 38.95
C GLY A 309 -19.64 9.34 37.86
N THR A 310 -20.28 8.22 37.47
CA THR A 310 -19.78 7.32 36.42
C THR A 310 -19.82 8.02 35.07
N ARG A 311 -18.69 8.01 34.35
CA ARG A 311 -18.63 8.51 32.97
C ARG A 311 -19.43 7.59 32.05
N ILE A 312 -20.35 8.17 31.30
CA ILE A 312 -21.14 7.49 30.26
C ILE A 312 -20.97 8.21 28.94
N TRP A 313 -21.14 7.49 27.84
CA TRP A 313 -21.18 8.08 26.51
C TRP A 313 -22.63 8.22 26.07
N GLN A 314 -23.09 9.45 25.86
CA GLN A 314 -24.43 9.72 25.35
C GLN A 314 -24.45 9.46 23.85
N VAL A 315 -25.31 8.53 23.43
CA VAL A 315 -25.51 8.18 22.03
C VAL A 315 -26.62 9.05 21.44
N LYS A 316 -26.28 9.84 20.43
CA LYS A 316 -27.20 10.71 19.69
C LYS A 316 -28.11 9.89 18.75
N GLU A 317 -29.19 10.48 18.27
CA GLU A 317 -30.14 9.80 17.39
C GLU A 317 -29.52 9.49 16.02
N GLU A 318 -28.68 10.39 15.54
CA GLU A 318 -27.95 10.25 14.29
C GLU A 318 -26.94 9.08 14.38
N THR A 319 -26.27 8.90 15.53
CA THR A 319 -25.42 7.74 15.80
C THR A 319 -26.21 6.43 15.86
N ARG A 320 -27.45 6.44 16.37
CA ARG A 320 -28.33 5.25 16.35
C ARG A 320 -28.74 4.90 14.93
N THR A 321 -29.05 5.91 14.14
CA THR A 321 -29.36 5.76 12.71
C THR A 321 -28.16 5.16 11.97
N LEU A 322 -26.94 5.68 12.19
CA LEU A 322 -25.72 5.11 11.61
C LEU A 322 -25.55 3.63 11.96
N ARG A 323 -25.76 3.26 13.23
CA ARG A 323 -25.67 1.86 13.67
C ARG A 323 -26.69 0.95 12.98
N ALA A 324 -27.92 1.44 12.80
CA ALA A 324 -28.97 0.68 12.12
C ALA A 324 -28.66 0.50 10.61
N LEU A 325 -28.14 1.53 9.95
CA LEU A 325 -27.78 1.46 8.53
C LEU A 325 -26.63 0.47 8.27
N LEU A 326 -25.68 0.38 9.21
CA LEU A 326 -24.52 -0.49 9.12
C LEU A 326 -24.72 -1.87 9.76
N GLU A 327 -25.91 -2.18 10.26
CA GLU A 327 -26.21 -3.50 10.83
C GLU A 327 -26.14 -4.58 9.73
N PRO A 328 -25.40 -5.67 9.91
CA PRO A 328 -25.29 -6.73 8.90
C PRO A 328 -26.64 -7.41 8.66
N SER A 329 -26.91 -7.91 7.45
CA SER A 329 -28.14 -8.64 7.15
C SER A 329 -28.24 -9.96 7.92
N ASP A 330 -27.09 -10.57 8.23
CA ASP A 330 -26.99 -11.76 9.06
C ASP A 330 -25.66 -11.77 9.84
N ALA A 331 -25.55 -12.63 10.86
CA ALA A 331 -24.37 -12.68 11.73
C ALA A 331 -23.09 -13.20 11.04
N ALA A 332 -23.20 -13.82 9.86
CA ALA A 332 -22.08 -14.32 9.07
C ALA A 332 -21.58 -13.30 8.02
N ALA A 333 -22.40 -12.31 7.65
CA ALA A 333 -22.08 -11.30 6.64
C ALA A 333 -20.83 -10.49 6.97
N TYR A 334 -20.71 -10.00 8.21
CA TYR A 334 -19.51 -9.38 8.74
C TYR A 334 -19.58 -9.12 10.26
N ASP A 335 -18.40 -9.06 10.89
CA ASP A 335 -18.23 -8.60 12.26
C ASP A 335 -18.04 -7.08 12.30
N LEU A 336 -19.02 -6.38 12.86
CA LEU A 336 -18.97 -4.95 13.13
C LEU A 336 -19.01 -4.72 14.66
N PRO A 337 -17.97 -4.12 15.27
CA PRO A 337 -18.05 -3.72 16.66
C PRO A 337 -19.08 -2.62 16.86
N ARG A 338 -19.49 -2.42 18.11
CA ARG A 338 -20.41 -1.35 18.46
C ARG A 338 -19.77 0.00 18.14
N ILE A 339 -20.29 0.69 17.13
CA ILE A 339 -19.78 1.97 16.65
C ILE A 339 -19.69 2.99 17.78
N GLY A 340 -18.46 3.34 18.17
CA GLY A 340 -18.12 4.44 19.05
C GLY A 340 -17.30 5.50 18.31
N ASN A 341 -16.62 6.37 19.07
CA ASN A 341 -15.81 7.44 18.48
C ASN A 341 -14.63 6.90 17.67
N ARG A 342 -14.06 5.74 18.06
CA ARG A 342 -12.99 5.05 17.31
C ARG A 342 -13.43 4.66 15.91
N GLU A 343 -14.60 4.03 15.78
CA GLU A 343 -15.11 3.63 14.46
C GLU A 343 -15.48 4.87 13.63
N ILE A 344 -15.97 5.94 14.26
CA ILE A 344 -16.21 7.22 13.58
C ILE A 344 -14.89 7.81 13.06
N ASP A 345 -13.81 7.78 13.85
CA ASP A 345 -12.47 8.22 13.42
C ASP A 345 -11.98 7.41 12.21
N LEU A 346 -12.14 6.08 12.25
CA LEU A 346 -11.85 5.20 11.11
C LEU A 346 -12.67 5.60 9.87
N PHE A 347 -13.99 5.74 10.00
CA PHE A 347 -14.86 6.09 8.87
C PHE A 347 -14.51 7.46 8.29
N THR A 348 -14.15 8.42 9.15
CA THR A 348 -13.69 9.74 8.73
C THR A 348 -12.40 9.64 7.91
N SER A 349 -11.49 8.73 8.27
CA SER A 349 -10.20 8.55 7.57
C SER A 349 -10.32 7.98 6.15
N LEU A 350 -11.48 7.40 5.78
CA LEU A 350 -11.67 6.75 4.47
C LEU A 350 -11.71 7.74 3.30
N LEU A 351 -11.89 9.04 3.55
CA LEU A 351 -11.81 10.07 2.52
C LEU A 351 -10.54 10.90 2.68
N ASP A 352 -9.62 10.75 1.72
CA ASP A 352 -8.42 11.58 1.57
C ASP A 352 -8.30 12.04 0.12
N THR A 353 -8.02 13.33 -0.09
CA THR A 353 -8.00 13.94 -1.44
C THR A 353 -6.59 14.14 -2.01
N VAL A 354 -5.56 13.80 -1.24
CA VAL A 354 -4.15 14.06 -1.57
C VAL A 354 -3.39 12.76 -1.81
N THR A 355 -3.62 11.77 -0.98
CA THR A 355 -2.86 10.53 -0.92
C THR A 355 -3.50 9.46 -1.80
N ASP A 356 -2.69 8.84 -2.67
CA ASP A 356 -3.09 7.65 -3.42
C ASP A 356 -3.02 6.40 -2.51
N TRP A 357 -4.04 6.23 -1.67
CA TRP A 357 -4.14 5.07 -0.79
C TRP A 357 -4.24 3.75 -1.55
N TRP A 358 -4.91 3.73 -2.71
CA TRP A 358 -5.00 2.52 -3.53
C TRP A 358 -3.61 2.02 -3.95
N GLY A 359 -2.79 2.90 -4.55
CA GLY A 359 -1.45 2.51 -4.96
C GLY A 359 -0.54 2.19 -3.78
N GLN A 360 -0.62 2.93 -2.67
CA GLN A 360 0.18 2.63 -1.47
C GLN A 360 -0.18 1.30 -0.83
N LEU A 361 -1.48 1.01 -0.69
CA LEU A 361 -1.96 -0.24 -0.13
C LEU A 361 -1.58 -1.42 -1.03
N ASN A 362 -1.76 -1.31 -2.36
CA ASN A 362 -1.33 -2.36 -3.30
C ASN A 362 0.18 -2.60 -3.25
N ARG A 363 1.01 -1.55 -3.29
CA ARG A 363 2.48 -1.71 -3.15
C ARG A 363 2.88 -2.35 -1.82
N CYS A 364 2.20 -2.01 -0.73
CA CYS A 364 2.43 -2.63 0.56
C CYS A 364 2.01 -4.11 0.53
N TRP A 365 0.90 -4.41 -0.12
CA TRP A 365 0.40 -5.77 -0.28
C TRP A 365 1.37 -6.65 -1.08
N ASP A 366 1.88 -6.15 -2.20
CA ASP A 366 2.87 -6.88 -3.03
C ASP A 366 4.10 -7.28 -2.19
N ILE A 367 4.63 -6.34 -1.39
CA ILE A 367 5.76 -6.61 -0.49
C ILE A 367 5.39 -7.64 0.59
N VAL A 368 4.20 -7.54 1.16
CA VAL A 368 3.70 -8.46 2.18
C VAL A 368 3.53 -9.87 1.60
N GLU A 369 3.01 -9.98 0.38
CA GLU A 369 2.83 -11.24 -0.35
C GLU A 369 4.17 -11.89 -0.69
N ASP A 370 5.13 -11.11 -1.21
CA ASP A 370 6.49 -11.59 -1.47
C ASP A 370 7.16 -12.11 -0.18
N ILE A 371 7.10 -11.35 0.91
CA ILE A 371 7.71 -11.77 2.19
C ILE A 371 6.97 -12.98 2.76
N TYR A 372 5.64 -13.06 2.60
CA TYR A 372 4.87 -14.22 3.01
C TYR A 372 5.33 -15.48 2.27
N GLU A 373 5.47 -15.41 0.94
CA GLU A 373 5.99 -16.52 0.15
C GLU A 373 7.41 -16.89 0.60
N GLN A 374 8.29 -15.92 0.81
CA GLN A 374 9.67 -16.19 1.20
C GLN A 374 9.85 -16.70 2.65
N GLU A 375 9.03 -16.27 3.61
CA GLU A 375 9.16 -16.63 5.03
C GLU A 375 8.26 -17.79 5.44
N LYS A 376 7.00 -17.78 4.98
CA LYS A 376 5.95 -18.70 5.46
C LYS A 376 5.59 -19.76 4.43
N ASP A 377 5.67 -19.46 3.13
CA ASP A 377 5.44 -20.41 2.03
C ASP A 377 6.67 -20.62 1.16
N PRO A 378 7.86 -20.93 1.71
CA PRO A 378 9.06 -20.99 0.89
C PRO A 378 8.96 -22.18 -0.05
N ARG A 379 8.44 -21.91 -1.25
CA ARG A 379 8.47 -22.86 -2.35
C ARG A 379 9.90 -23.00 -2.80
N ILE A 380 10.19 -24.15 -3.40
CA ILE A 380 11.55 -24.43 -3.83
C ILE A 380 11.96 -23.34 -4.83
N PHE A 381 13.19 -22.81 -4.70
CA PHE A 381 13.83 -21.78 -5.53
C PHE A 381 13.47 -20.31 -5.24
N GLN A 382 12.68 -20.01 -4.20
CA GLN A 382 12.55 -18.63 -3.70
C GLN A 382 13.65 -18.30 -2.67
N ASP A 383 14.14 -17.05 -2.71
CA ASP A 383 15.03 -16.52 -1.68
C ASP A 383 14.33 -16.61 -0.32
N LYS A 384 14.98 -17.19 0.69
CA LYS A 384 14.37 -17.32 2.01
C LYS A 384 14.49 -16.01 2.78
N ALA A 385 13.34 -15.43 3.13
CA ALA A 385 13.31 -14.30 4.04
C ALA A 385 13.70 -14.75 5.45
N ARG A 386 14.26 -13.83 6.24
CA ARG A 386 14.58 -14.09 7.64
C ARG A 386 13.29 -14.30 8.44
N ALA A 387 13.38 -15.11 9.50
CA ALA A 387 12.29 -15.26 10.44
C ALA A 387 11.86 -13.89 11.01
N GLY A 388 10.55 -13.63 11.02
CA GLY A 388 9.97 -12.38 11.50
C GLY A 388 9.99 -11.22 10.49
N ALA A 389 10.46 -11.41 9.26
CA ALA A 389 10.43 -10.38 8.22
C ALA A 389 9.00 -9.89 7.95
N LEU A 390 8.03 -10.80 7.87
CA LEU A 390 6.62 -10.48 7.65
C LEU A 390 6.05 -9.66 8.82
N ARG A 391 6.36 -10.06 10.05
CA ARG A 391 5.94 -9.32 11.26
C ARG A 391 6.48 -7.90 11.21
N ASP A 392 7.77 -7.74 10.94
CA ASP A 392 8.43 -6.44 10.97
C ASP A 392 7.91 -5.53 9.85
N ASN A 393 7.61 -6.09 8.68
CA ASN A 393 6.99 -5.37 7.58
C ASN A 393 5.58 -4.90 7.93
N LEU A 394 4.76 -5.79 8.51
CA LEU A 394 3.41 -5.44 8.97
C LEU A 394 3.44 -4.38 10.06
N LEU A 395 4.39 -4.43 11.01
CA LEU A 395 4.56 -3.37 12.02
C LEU A 395 4.93 -2.02 11.38
N ALA A 396 5.80 -2.03 10.36
CA ALA A 396 6.16 -0.82 9.63
C ALA A 396 4.97 -0.20 8.85
N ALA A 397 3.89 -0.96 8.61
CA ALA A 397 2.68 -0.43 7.99
C ALA A 397 1.91 0.53 8.94
N PHE A 398 2.03 0.36 10.26
CA PHE A 398 1.32 1.19 11.26
C PHE A 398 1.81 2.64 11.27
N GLU A 399 3.04 2.88 10.81
CA GLU A 399 3.60 4.24 10.66
C GLU A 399 3.21 4.89 9.33
N LYS A 400 2.77 4.10 8.34
CA LYS A 400 2.53 4.54 6.96
C LYS A 400 1.08 4.86 6.66
N PHE A 401 0.15 4.21 7.36
CA PHE A 401 -1.28 4.29 7.08
C PHE A 401 -2.02 5.01 8.20
N PRO A 402 -3.23 5.53 7.93
CA PRO A 402 -4.09 6.07 8.97
C PRO A 402 -4.31 5.09 10.12
N GLU A 403 -4.67 5.63 11.28
CA GLU A 403 -4.83 4.83 12.49
C GLU A 403 -5.80 3.65 12.24
N GLN A 404 -5.49 2.50 12.84
CA GLN A 404 -6.20 1.22 12.69
C GLN A 404 -6.22 0.58 11.29
N TRP A 405 -5.79 1.23 10.21
CA TRP A 405 -5.70 0.58 8.90
C TRP A 405 -4.66 -0.56 8.91
N GLY A 406 -3.56 -0.38 9.65
CA GLY A 406 -2.58 -1.44 9.89
C GLY A 406 -3.18 -2.68 10.56
N ASP A 407 -4.16 -2.50 11.46
CA ASP A 407 -4.88 -3.62 12.09
C ASP A 407 -5.71 -4.41 11.06
N PHE A 408 -6.42 -3.71 10.18
CA PHE A 408 -7.11 -4.37 9.07
C PHE A 408 -6.17 -5.04 8.09
N LEU A 409 -4.98 -4.48 7.82
CA LEU A 409 -3.98 -5.13 6.97
C LEU A 409 -3.51 -6.46 7.58
N VAL A 410 -3.33 -6.51 8.91
CA VAL A 410 -3.00 -7.74 9.64
C VAL A 410 -4.13 -8.78 9.55
N LEU A 411 -5.39 -8.35 9.72
CA LEU A 411 -6.56 -9.23 9.55
C LEU A 411 -6.73 -9.70 8.11
N ALA A 412 -6.42 -8.83 7.14
CA ALA A 412 -6.41 -9.15 5.72
C ALA A 412 -5.38 -10.27 5.46
N CYS A 413 -4.15 -10.14 5.98
CA CYS A 413 -3.15 -11.21 5.91
C CYS A 413 -3.68 -12.54 6.49
N HIS A 414 -4.33 -12.52 7.66
CA HIS A 414 -4.93 -13.73 8.24
C HIS A 414 -5.99 -14.37 7.35
N ARG A 415 -6.77 -13.56 6.62
CA ARG A 415 -7.83 -14.04 5.74
C ARG A 415 -7.34 -14.55 4.40
N MET A 416 -6.28 -13.97 3.85
CA MET A 416 -5.79 -14.32 2.52
C MET A 416 -4.67 -15.37 2.56
N PHE A 417 -3.86 -15.40 3.61
CA PHE A 417 -2.71 -16.29 3.69
C PHE A 417 -3.02 -17.51 4.57
N PRO A 418 -2.97 -18.75 4.03
CA PRO A 418 -3.34 -19.96 4.76
C PRO A 418 -2.64 -20.09 6.12
N ARG A 419 -1.34 -19.80 6.13
CA ARG A 419 -0.43 -20.00 7.29
C ARG A 419 -0.31 -18.80 8.22
N ILE A 420 -1.08 -17.75 8.00
CA ILE A 420 -1.24 -16.68 8.99
C ILE A 420 -2.40 -17.11 9.88
N SER A 421 -2.10 -17.82 10.97
CA SER A 421 -3.10 -18.40 11.87
C SER A 421 -3.53 -17.46 13.00
N SER A 422 -4.54 -17.85 13.77
CA SER A 422 -4.93 -17.14 14.99
C SER A 422 -3.80 -17.09 16.04
N LEU A 423 -2.90 -18.08 16.07
CA LEU A 423 -1.71 -18.05 16.91
C LEU A 423 -0.69 -17.01 16.43
N PHE A 424 -0.53 -16.84 15.11
CA PHE A 424 0.28 -15.74 14.57
C PHE A 424 -0.29 -14.40 15.02
N LEU A 425 -1.60 -14.18 14.88
CA LEU A 425 -2.26 -12.96 15.33
C LEU A 425 -2.05 -12.71 16.82
N GLU A 426 -2.23 -13.74 17.66
CA GLU A 426 -1.99 -13.64 19.10
C GLU A 426 -0.55 -13.18 19.39
N ARG A 427 0.46 -13.81 18.77
CA ARG A 427 1.87 -13.41 18.91
C ARG A 427 2.12 -12.01 18.36
N PHE A 428 1.48 -11.63 17.25
CA PHE A 428 1.61 -10.31 16.65
C PHE A 428 1.17 -9.22 17.63
N THR A 429 0.05 -9.42 18.34
CA THR A 429 -0.43 -8.44 19.32
C THR A 429 0.55 -8.14 20.45
N HIS A 430 1.44 -9.07 20.81
CA HIS A 430 2.43 -8.84 21.87
C HIS A 430 3.48 -7.78 21.51
N ASN A 431 3.62 -7.41 20.23
CA ASN A 431 4.59 -6.39 19.80
C ASN A 431 4.10 -4.96 20.06
N VAL A 432 2.81 -4.76 20.35
CA VAL A 432 2.20 -3.43 20.51
C VAL A 432 1.65 -3.18 21.91
N GLY A 433 1.79 -4.13 22.84
CA GLY A 433 1.32 -3.94 24.21
C GLY A 433 1.62 -5.11 25.14
N HIS A 434 1.86 -4.81 26.42
CA HIS A 434 2.18 -5.80 27.45
C HIS A 434 0.93 -6.50 27.99
N ASN A 435 -0.19 -5.78 28.07
CA ASN A 435 -1.48 -6.31 28.52
C ASN A 435 -2.57 -6.18 27.43
N GLU A 436 -3.71 -6.83 27.64
CA GLU A 436 -4.78 -6.86 26.62
C GLU A 436 -5.37 -5.47 26.31
N ALA A 437 -5.42 -4.56 27.30
CA ALA A 437 -5.96 -3.21 27.10
C ALA A 437 -5.04 -2.34 26.21
N GLU A 438 -3.72 -2.42 26.42
CA GLU A 438 -2.73 -1.77 25.55
C GLU A 438 -2.79 -2.33 24.13
N ARG A 439 -2.91 -3.66 24.01
CA ARG A 439 -3.03 -4.31 22.69
C ARG A 439 -4.31 -3.87 21.97
N GLU A 440 -5.43 -3.77 22.67
CA GLU A 440 -6.70 -3.30 22.12
C GLU A 440 -6.68 -1.80 21.77
N LEU A 441 -5.77 -1.02 22.33
CA LEU A 441 -5.58 0.36 21.92
C LEU A 441 -5.05 0.43 20.48
N HIS A 442 -4.05 -0.39 20.15
CA HIS A 442 -3.36 -0.39 18.85
C HIS A 442 -3.97 -1.35 17.81
N LEU A 443 -4.53 -2.48 18.27
CA LEU A 443 -5.09 -3.55 17.45
C LEU A 443 -6.52 -3.93 17.90
N PRO A 444 -7.46 -2.98 17.91
CA PRO A 444 -8.79 -3.20 18.44
C PRO A 444 -9.56 -4.33 17.75
N TYR A 445 -9.44 -4.45 16.43
CA TYR A 445 -10.16 -5.43 15.62
C TYR A 445 -9.48 -6.80 15.69
N THR A 446 -8.14 -6.87 15.65
CA THR A 446 -7.43 -8.15 15.87
C THR A 446 -7.68 -8.70 17.27
N VAL A 447 -7.63 -7.86 18.32
CA VAL A 447 -7.93 -8.32 19.69
C VAL A 447 -9.39 -8.79 19.81
N ARG A 448 -10.34 -8.06 19.20
CA ARG A 448 -11.74 -8.50 19.11
C ARG A 448 -11.89 -9.85 18.42
N TYR A 449 -11.20 -10.07 17.29
CA TYR A 449 -11.21 -11.34 16.58
C TYR A 449 -10.68 -12.48 17.45
N LEU A 450 -9.55 -12.25 18.13
CA LEU A 450 -8.95 -13.24 19.04
C LEU A 450 -9.86 -13.60 20.22
N ARG A 451 -10.64 -12.65 20.75
CA ARG A 451 -11.66 -12.94 21.77
C ARG A 451 -12.73 -13.90 21.25
N GLN A 452 -13.17 -13.73 20.01
CA GLN A 452 -14.12 -14.65 19.37
C GLN A 452 -13.48 -16.03 19.17
N VAL A 453 -12.23 -16.10 18.68
CA VAL A 453 -11.49 -17.37 18.53
C VAL A 453 -11.40 -18.13 19.86
N ARG A 454 -11.18 -17.45 20.99
CA ARG A 454 -11.16 -18.09 22.33
C ARG A 454 -12.51 -18.75 22.69
N GLY A 455 -13.62 -18.25 22.16
CA GLY A 455 -14.94 -18.86 22.31
C GLY A 455 -15.18 -20.10 21.43
N HIS A 456 -14.30 -20.34 20.44
CA HIS A 456 -14.42 -21.42 19.45
C HIS A 456 -13.12 -22.24 19.35
N PRO A 457 -12.81 -23.11 20.34
CA PRO A 457 -11.53 -23.83 20.40
C PRO A 457 -11.25 -24.71 19.19
N GLY A 458 -12.29 -25.16 18.47
CA GLY A 458 -12.15 -25.94 17.23
C GLY A 458 -11.41 -25.21 16.11
N ILE A 459 -11.39 -23.87 16.11
CA ILE A 459 -10.67 -23.06 15.12
C ILE A 459 -9.17 -23.32 15.20
N ARG A 460 -8.58 -23.23 16.40
CA ARG A 460 -7.14 -23.43 16.58
C ARG A 460 -6.72 -24.85 16.23
N ALA A 461 -7.50 -25.84 16.65
CA ALA A 461 -7.22 -27.24 16.34
C ALA A 461 -7.23 -27.53 14.83
N GLU A 462 -8.10 -26.86 14.07
CA GLU A 462 -8.13 -26.98 12.60
C GLU A 462 -6.91 -26.28 11.96
N GLU A 463 -6.57 -25.07 12.38
CA GLU A 463 -5.38 -24.36 11.89
C GLU A 463 -4.09 -25.14 12.17
N GLU A 464 -3.98 -25.78 13.35
CA GLU A 464 -2.84 -26.63 13.72
C GLU A 464 -2.74 -27.89 12.85
N ARG A 465 -3.89 -28.51 12.50
CA ARG A 465 -3.91 -29.65 11.56
C ARG A 465 -3.44 -29.23 10.17
N GLN A 466 -3.97 -28.14 9.64
CA GLN A 466 -3.60 -27.63 8.32
C GLN A 466 -2.10 -27.31 8.22
N GLU A 467 -1.52 -26.71 9.27
CA GLU A 467 -0.08 -26.46 9.33
C GLU A 467 0.72 -27.77 9.40
N ALA A 468 0.28 -28.76 10.19
CA ALA A 468 0.96 -30.04 10.28
C ALA A 468 0.95 -30.81 8.94
N ASP A 469 -0.18 -30.80 8.23
CA ASP A 469 -0.33 -31.42 6.91
C ASP A 469 0.62 -30.74 5.90
N TRP A 470 0.68 -29.41 5.89
CA TRP A 470 1.59 -28.66 5.03
C TRP A 470 3.07 -28.96 5.33
N GLN A 471 3.46 -29.01 6.60
CA GLN A 471 4.84 -29.36 7.00
C GLN A 471 5.21 -30.78 6.55
N ALA A 472 4.27 -31.72 6.59
CA ALA A 472 4.48 -33.08 6.10
C ALA A 472 4.69 -33.11 4.58
N GLU A 473 3.89 -32.36 3.81
CA GLU A 473 4.06 -32.21 2.36
C GLU A 473 5.42 -31.58 2.00
N MET A 474 5.84 -30.55 2.75
CA MET A 474 7.15 -29.92 2.55
C MET A 474 8.32 -30.86 2.84
N GLU A 475 8.23 -31.69 3.88
CA GLU A 475 9.28 -32.67 4.15
C GLU A 475 9.31 -33.78 3.09
N GLN A 476 8.15 -34.23 2.59
CA GLN A 476 8.08 -35.16 1.46
C GLN A 476 8.75 -34.57 0.21
N LEU A 477 8.45 -33.31 -0.11
CA LEU A 477 9.07 -32.59 -1.22
C LEU A 477 10.59 -32.49 -1.04
N ARG A 478 11.05 -32.16 0.17
CA ARG A 478 12.47 -32.07 0.49
C ARG A 478 13.19 -33.42 0.35
N LEU A 479 12.57 -34.52 0.81
CA LEU A 479 13.10 -35.86 0.68
C LEU A 479 13.17 -36.29 -0.80
N TYR A 480 12.13 -36.00 -1.58
CA TYR A 480 12.09 -36.26 -3.02
C TYR A 480 13.25 -35.58 -3.75
N LEU A 481 13.47 -34.28 -3.49
CA LEU A 481 14.57 -33.53 -4.09
C LEU A 481 15.96 -34.05 -3.69
N LYS A 482 16.14 -34.40 -2.41
CA LYS A 482 17.39 -35.01 -1.93
C LYS A 482 17.68 -36.34 -2.61
N GLY A 483 16.66 -37.18 -2.79
CA GLY A 483 16.76 -38.48 -3.47
C GLY A 483 17.17 -38.36 -4.94
N ARG A 484 16.73 -37.29 -5.61
CA ARG A 484 17.09 -37.01 -7.02
C ARG A 484 18.52 -36.49 -7.17
N ASN A 485 18.98 -35.62 -6.25
CA ASN A 485 20.35 -35.10 -6.24
C ASN A 485 21.42 -36.12 -5.78
N GLY A 486 21.01 -37.25 -5.18
CA GLY A 486 21.91 -38.35 -4.80
C GLY A 486 22.03 -39.47 -5.84
N ALA A 487 21.24 -39.42 -6.93
CA ALA A 487 21.20 -40.42 -8.00
C ALA A 487 21.85 -39.92 -9.32
N SER A 488 22.44 -38.72 -9.29
CA SER A 488 23.21 -38.06 -10.36
C SER A 488 24.62 -37.80 -9.87
#